data_AF-A0A3B9H2R5-F1
#
_entry.id   AF-A0A3B9H2R5-F1
#
_cell.length_a   1.000
_cell.length_b   1.000
_cell.length_c   1.000
_cell.angle_alpha   90.00
_cell.angle_beta   90.00
_cell.angle_gamma   90.00
#
_symmetry.space_group_name_H-M   'P 1'
#
loop_
_entity.id
_entity.type
_entity.pdbx_description
1 polymer ?
#
loop_
_entity_poly.entity_id
_entity_poly.type
_entity_poly.pdbx_seq_one_letter_code
_entity_poly.pdbx_strand_id
1 'polypeptide(L)' 'MLETLKFCKRRAKCLARTIQRWKAEGEARPYIVPIPRTHAMPAALGIVSGGLTVQLIDALKTWPAADTS' A
#
# COMPACT_ATOMS: atom_id res chain seq x y z
N MET A 1 13.50 15.08 0.89
CA MET A 1 13.32 13.75 0.27
C MET A 1 14.06 12.63 1.01
N LEU A 2 15.31 12.85 1.46
CA LEU A 2 16.09 11.86 2.22
C LEU A 2 15.53 11.48 3.61
N GLU A 3 14.90 12.40 4.34
CA GLU A 3 14.33 12.08 5.66
C GLU A 3 13.16 11.10 5.61
N THR A 4 12.35 11.17 4.54
CA THR A 4 11.25 10.24 4.31
C THR A 4 11.78 8.81 4.12
N LEU A 5 13.00 8.67 3.57
CA LEU A 5 13.68 7.40 3.36
C LEU A 5 14.35 6.85 4.63
N LYS A 6 14.77 7.71 5.57
CA LYS A 6 15.43 7.29 6.83
C LYS A 6 14.58 6.29 7.62
N PHE A 7 13.26 6.41 7.56
CA PHE A 7 12.34 5.55 8.33
C PHE A 7 11.53 4.59 7.46
N CYS A 8 11.87 4.41 6.18
CA CYS A 8 11.12 3.56 5.25
C CYS A 8 10.88 2.14 5.78
N LYS A 9 11.93 1.48 6.29
CA LYS A 9 11.81 0.11 6.83
C LYS A 9 10.86 0.04 8.04
N ARG A 10 10.98 0.98 8.97
CA ARG A 10 10.10 1.05 10.15
C ARG A 10 8.65 1.28 9.73
N ARG A 11 8.41 2.24 8.83
CA ARG A 11 7.07 2.57 8.32
C ARG A 11 6.45 1.39 7.56
N ALA A 12 7.23 0.70 6.72
CA ALA A 12 6.78 -0.51 6.03
C ALA A 12 6.36 -1.61 7.03
N LYS A 13 7.15 -1.83 8.09
CA LYS A 13 6.81 -2.80 9.15
C LYS A 13 5.55 -2.42 9.92
N CYS A 14 5.38 -1.14 10.25
CA CYS A 14 4.16 -0.64 10.89
C CYS A 14 2.93 -0.82 9.99
N LEU A 15 3.06 -0.51 8.69
CA LEU A 15 1.99 -0.69 7.72
C LEU A 15 1.59 -2.17 7.61
N ALA A 16 2.56 -3.07 7.43
CA ALA A 16 2.31 -4.51 7.35
C ALA A 16 1.58 -5.04 8.60
N ARG A 17 1.99 -4.61 9.81
CA ARG A 17 1.32 -4.99 11.06
C ARG A 17 -0.11 -4.46 11.16
N THR A 18 -0.33 -3.22 10.71
CA THR A 18 -1.67 -2.61 10.70
C THR A 18 -2.60 -3.38 9.76
N ILE A 19 -2.13 -3.69 8.56
CA ILE A 19 -2.83 -4.50 7.56
C ILE A 19 -3.16 -5.90 8.11
N GLN A 20 -2.20 -6.57 8.76
CA GLN A 20 -2.44 -7.88 9.40
C GLN A 20 -3.49 -7.81 10.51
N ARG A 21 -3.46 -6.74 11.32
CA ARG A 21 -4.43 -6.52 12.39
C ARG A 21 -5.84 -6.31 11.82
N TRP A 22 -6.00 -5.42 10.84
CA TRP A 22 -7.28 -5.20 10.16
C TRP A 22 -7.83 -6.47 9.53
N LYS A 23 -6.97 -7.28 8.92
CA LYS A 23 -7.35 -8.58 8.36
C LYS A 23 -7.88 -9.53 9.44
N ALA A 24 -7.29 -9.54 10.64
CA ALA A 24 -7.73 -10.37 11.75
C ALA A 24 -9.01 -9.86 12.43
N GLU A 25 -9.21 -8.54 12.44
CA GLU A 25 -10.42 -7.88 12.96
C GLU A 25 -11.61 -7.96 11.98
N GLY A 26 -11.41 -8.50 10.77
CA GLY A 26 -12.46 -8.62 9.76
C GLY A 26 -12.79 -7.29 9.06
N GLU A 27 -11.90 -6.31 9.15
CA GLU A 27 -12.08 -4.99 8.54
C GLU A 27 -12.12 -5.07 7.01
N ALA A 28 -12.79 -4.08 6.41
CA ALA A 28 -12.92 -3.98 4.97
C ALA A 28 -11.54 -3.90 4.27
N ARG A 29 -11.45 -4.49 3.07
CA ARG A 29 -10.23 -4.45 2.25
C ARG A 29 -9.81 -3.00 2.00
N PRO A 30 -8.56 -2.62 2.31
CA PRO A 30 -8.06 -1.28 2.05
C PRO A 30 -8.13 -0.92 0.57
N TYR A 31 -8.56 0.31 0.27
CA TYR A 31 -8.52 0.86 -1.09
C TYR A 31 -7.22 1.64 -1.30
N ILE A 32 -6.49 1.30 -2.37
CA ILE A 32 -5.25 1.99 -2.75
C ILE A 32 -5.62 3.14 -3.68
N VAL A 33 -5.48 4.37 -3.21
CA VAL A 33 -5.75 5.56 -4.01
C VAL A 33 -4.59 5.80 -4.98
N PRO A 34 -4.86 6.13 -6.26
CA PRO A 34 -3.82 6.56 -7.18
C PRO A 34 -3.07 7.78 -6.63
N ILE A 35 -1.75 7.82 -6.83
CA ILE A 35 -0.97 9.00 -6.43
C ILE A 35 -1.43 10.18 -7.32
N PRO A 36 -1.86 11.32 -6.73
CA PRO A 36 -2.27 12.46 -7.52
C PRO A 36 -1.06 13.06 -8.27
N ARG A 37 -1.31 13.57 -9.48
CA ARG A 37 -0.30 14.23 -10.34
C ARG A 37 0.91 13.35 -10.69
N THR A 38 0.75 12.03 -10.78
CA THR A 38 1.82 11.12 -11.27
C THR A 38 2.38 11.54 -12.64
N HIS A 39 1.56 12.13 -13.51
CA HIS A 39 2.00 12.65 -14.82
C HIS A 39 3.03 13.79 -14.73
N ALA A 40 3.04 14.53 -13.61
CA ALA A 40 3.94 15.63 -13.35
C ALA A 40 5.16 15.19 -12.52
N MET A 41 5.24 13.92 -12.12
CA MET A 41 6.40 13.39 -11.42
C MET A 41 7.55 13.09 -12.39
N PRO A 42 8.81 13.20 -11.94
CA PRO A 42 9.94 12.64 -12.66
C PRO A 42 9.70 11.16 -13.03
N ALA A 43 10.01 10.77 -14.26
CA ALA A 43 9.68 9.45 -14.81
C ALA A 43 10.11 8.28 -13.90
N ALA A 44 11.29 8.36 -13.29
CA ALA A 44 11.77 7.34 -12.35
C ALA A 44 10.85 7.17 -11.13
N LEU A 45 10.30 8.26 -10.58
CA LEU A 45 9.34 8.22 -9.48
C LEU A 45 7.96 7.74 -9.95
N GLY A 46 7.56 8.07 -11.18
CA GLY A 46 6.37 7.52 -11.82
C GLY A 46 6.42 6.01 -11.96
N ILE A 47 7.56 5.46 -12.41
CA ILE A 47 7.76 4.01 -12.55
C ILE A 47 7.73 3.31 -11.19
N VAL A 48 8.47 3.84 -10.20
CA VAL A 48 8.52 3.24 -8.85
C VAL A 48 7.15 3.28 -8.17
N SER A 49 6.41 4.39 -8.29
CA SER A 49 5.06 4.49 -7.73
C SER A 49 4.06 3.53 -8.40
N GLY A 50 4.13 3.37 -9.71
CA GLY A 50 3.35 2.37 -10.45
C GLY A 50 3.65 0.95 -9.95
N GLY A 51 4.93 0.60 -9.85
CA GLY A 51 5.35 -0.71 -9.34
C GLY A 51 4.91 -0.99 -7.89
N LEU A 52 4.98 0.01 -7.01
CA LEU A 52 4.50 -0.11 -5.63
C LEU A 52 2.99 -0.35 -5.58
N THR A 53 2.23 0.33 -6.44
CA THR A 53 0.77 0.17 -6.53
C THR A 53 0.41 -1.28 -6.89
N VAL A 54 1.10 -1.86 -7.88
CA VAL A 54 0.90 -3.26 -8.28
C VAL A 54 1.21 -4.22 -7.12
N GLN A 55 2.33 -4.03 -6.42
CA GLN A 55 2.71 -4.88 -5.27
C GLN A 55 1.67 -4.83 -4.15
N LEU A 56 1.14 -3.64 -3.85
CA LEU A 56 0.10 -3.48 -2.83
C LEU A 56 -1.22 -4.13 -3.27
N ILE A 57 -1.63 -3.96 -4.53
CA ILE A 57 -2.84 -4.61 -5.06
C ILE A 57 -2.73 -6.13 -4.94
N ASP A 58 -1.58 -6.70 -5.30
CA ASP A 58 -1.33 -8.12 -5.24
C ASP A 58 -1.34 -8.67 -3.81
N ALA A 59 -0.67 -7.99 -2.88
CA ALA A 59 -0.70 -8.35 -1.46
C ALA A 59 -2.13 -8.35 -0.89
N LEU A 60 -2.96 -7.38 -1.30
CA LEU A 60 -4.35 -7.28 -0.88
C LEU A 60 -5.29 -8.28 -1.57
N LYS A 61 -4.87 -9.04 -2.60
CA LYS A 61 -5.71 -10.12 -3.16
C LYS A 61 -5.99 -11.21 -2.13
N THR A 62 -5.10 -11.39 -1.17
CA THR A 62 -5.23 -12.38 -0.10
C THR A 62 -6.19 -11.95 1.00
N TRP A 63 -6.84 -10.79 0.89
CA TRP A 63 -7.84 -10.35 1.85
C TRP A 63 -9.01 -11.36 1.87
N PRO A 64 -9.53 -11.75 3.05
CA PRO A 64 -10.72 -12.57 3.10
C PRO A 64 -11.84 -11.84 2.35
N ALA A 65 -12.61 -12.59 1.56
CA ALA A 65 -13.86 -12.06 1.02
C ALA A 65 -14.71 -11.63 2.21
N ALA A 66 -15.35 -10.47 2.12
CA ALA A 66 -16.36 -10.11 3.11
C ALA A 66 -17.40 -11.22 3.09
N ASP A 67 -17.61 -11.88 4.23
CA ASP A 67 -18.66 -12.88 4.40
C ASP A 67 -19.98 -12.19 4.04
N THR A 68 -20.41 -12.42 2.80
CA THR A 68 -21.69 -12.00 2.27
C THR A 68 -22.63 -13.15 2.58
N SER A 69 -23.00 -13.25 3.86
CA SER A 69 -24.13 -14.08 4.32
C SER A 69 -25.37 -13.23 4.50
#